data_AF-A0A0A6Y1W4-F1
#
_entry.id   AF-A0A0A6Y1W4-F1
#
_cell.length_a   1.000
_cell.length_b   1.000
_cell.length_c   1.000
_cell.angle_alpha   90.00
_cell.angle_beta   90.00
_cell.angle_gamma   90.00
#
_symmetry.space_group_name_H-M   'P 1'
#
loop_
_entity.id
_entity.type
_entity.pdbx_description
1 polymer ?
#
loop_
_entity_poly.entity_id
_entity_poly.type
_entity_poly.pdbx_seq_one_letter_code
_entity_poly.pdbx_strand_id
1 'polypeptide(L)' 'MQSNIRFLENSFPYKPHCTLCNRSSITEEEVDALYSIEVKEEFTFKTMSVYALESTGDHVIVHLLHRATLSGNE' A
#
# COMPACT_ATOMS: atom_id res chain seq x y z
N MET A 1 24.88 -8.86 2.18
CA MET A 1 23.89 -9.96 2.39
C MET A 1 22.94 -9.91 1.21
N GLN A 2 22.80 -10.99 0.44
CA GLN A 2 21.88 -11.03 -0.71
C GLN A 2 20.58 -11.69 -0.26
N SER A 3 19.44 -11.05 -0.56
CA SER A 3 18.12 -11.60 -0.21
C SER A 3 17.83 -12.85 -1.05
N ASN A 4 17.35 -13.92 -0.42
CA ASN A 4 16.89 -15.14 -1.11
C ASN A 4 15.47 -15.00 -1.70
N ILE A 5 14.86 -13.81 -1.58
CA ILE A 5 13.53 -13.55 -2.10
C ILE A 5 13.62 -13.38 -3.62
N ARG A 6 12.92 -14.25 -4.34
CA ARG A 6 12.78 -14.17 -5.80
C ARG A 6 11.55 -13.35 -6.12
N PHE A 7 11.74 -12.15 -6.64
CA PHE A 7 10.65 -11.31 -7.12
C PHE A 7 10.31 -11.70 -8.55
N LEU A 8 9.01 -11.74 -8.86
CA LEU A 8 8.56 -11.80 -10.24
C LEU A 8 8.82 -10.45 -10.90
N GLU A 9 9.12 -10.47 -12.19
CA GLU A 9 9.21 -9.24 -12.97
C GLU A 9 7.82 -8.58 -13.04
N ASN A 10 7.75 -7.31 -12.65
CA ASN A 10 6.52 -6.53 -12.74
C ASN A 10 6.62 -5.59 -13.95
N SER A 11 5.80 -5.85 -14.96
CA SER A 11 5.74 -5.04 -16.19
C SER A 11 5.08 -3.67 -15.98
N PHE A 12 4.47 -3.43 -14.82
CA PHE A 12 3.82 -2.15 -14.52
C PHE A 12 4.81 -1.22 -13.79
N PRO A 13 4.97 0.03 -14.27
CA PRO A 13 5.84 0.99 -13.60
C PRO A 13 5.31 1.30 -12.20
N TYR A 14 6.22 1.46 -11.24
CA TYR A 14 5.86 1.85 -9.89
C TYR A 14 5.23 3.25 -9.88
N LYS A 15 4.00 3.34 -9.37
CA LYS A 15 3.30 4.59 -9.10
C LYS A 15 2.95 4.61 -7.62
N PRO A 16 3.54 5.50 -6.79
CA PRO A 16 3.17 5.59 -5.38
C PRO A 16 1.71 6.06 -5.27
N HIS A 17 0.86 5.29 -4.60
CA HIS A 17 -0.55 5.60 -4.39
C HIS A 17 -1.07 4.95 -3.11
N CYS A 18 -2.22 5.43 -2.62
CA CYS A 18 -2.99 4.80 -1.55
C CYS A 18 -4.36 4.43 -2.11
N THR A 19 -4.73 3.15 -2.04
CA THR A 19 -6.08 2.71 -2.43
C THR A 19 -7.09 3.19 -1.39
N LEU A 20 -7.96 4.13 -1.76
CA LEU A 20 -8.98 4.67 -0.85
C LEU A 20 -10.27 3.83 -0.83
N CYS A 21 -10.64 3.23 -1.96
CA CYS A 21 -11.84 2.42 -2.10
C CYS A 21 -11.61 1.34 -3.16
N ASN A 22 -12.09 0.12 -2.92
CA ASN A 22 -12.09 -1.00 -3.87
C ASN A 22 -13.47 -1.64 -3.89
N ARG A 23 -14.41 -1.01 -4.62
CA ARG A 23 -15.79 -1.47 -4.79
C ARG A 23 -16.15 -1.44 -6.27
N SER A 24 -16.99 -2.37 -6.71
CA SER A 24 -17.47 -2.46 -8.09
C SER A 24 -18.47 -1.38 -8.48
N SER A 25 -19.12 -0.74 -7.50
CA SER A 25 -20.09 0.34 -7.70
C SER A 25 -19.85 1.47 -6.69
N ILE A 26 -19.80 2.70 -7.19
CA ILE A 26 -19.65 3.93 -6.42
C ILE A 26 -20.50 5.03 -7.07
N THR A 27 -21.15 5.88 -6.28
CA THR A 27 -21.93 7.02 -6.80
C THR A 27 -21.02 8.21 -7.13
N GLU A 28 -21.49 9.15 -7.96
CA GLU A 28 -20.72 10.38 -8.25
C GLU A 28 -20.45 11.20 -6.98
N GLU A 29 -21.43 11.28 -6.08
CA GLU A 29 -21.31 11.97 -4.79
C GLU A 29 -20.20 11.34 -3.91
N GLU A 30 -20.11 9.99 -3.88
CA GLU A 30 -19.05 9.28 -3.17
C GLU A 30 -17.67 9.53 -3.83
N VAL A 31 -17.62 9.60 -5.16
CA VAL A 31 -16.40 9.91 -5.91
C VAL A 31 -15.90 11.31 -5.61
N ASP A 32 -16.78 12.32 -5.63
CA ASP A 32 -16.43 13.71 -5.34
C ASP A 32 -15.93 13.87 -3.90
N ALA A 33 -16.56 13.17 -2.95
CA ALA A 33 -16.11 13.14 -1.56
C ALA A 33 -14.70 12.53 -1.42
N LEU A 34 -14.40 11.45 -2.14
CA LEU A 34 -13.06 10.85 -2.14
C LEU A 34 -12.01 11.77 -2.78
N TYR A 35 -12.33 12.45 -3.88
CA TYR A 35 -11.40 13.38 -4.53
C TYR A 35 -11.15 14.66 -3.73
N SER A 36 -12.04 15.00 -2.81
CA SER A 36 -11.88 16.13 -1.90
C SER A 36 -10.91 15.85 -0.74
N ILE A 37 -10.40 14.61 -0.61
CA ILE A 37 -9.45 14.24 0.45
C ILE A 37 -8.06 14.78 0.12
N GLU A 38 -7.54 15.62 1.01
CA GLU A 38 -6.19 16.20 0.90
C GLU A 38 -5.30 15.74 2.05
N VAL A 39 -4.06 15.40 1.73
CA VAL A 39 -3.00 15.21 2.73
C VAL A 39 -2.33 16.56 2.95
N LYS A 40 -2.63 17.19 4.09
CA LYS A 40 -2.24 18.58 4.36
C LYS A 40 -0.79 18.78 4.77
N GLU A 41 -0.13 17.71 5.21
CA GLU A 41 1.19 17.78 5.83
C GLU A 41 2.17 16.84 5.13
N GLU A 42 3.41 17.31 5.00
CA GLU A 42 4.51 16.45 4.62
C GLU A 42 4.87 15.53 5.79
N PHE A 43 5.22 14.29 5.48
CA PHE A 43 5.64 13.32 6.47
C PHE A 43 6.76 12.44 5.94
N THR A 44 7.59 11.95 6.86
CA THR A 44 8.66 11.00 6.56
C THR A 44 8.24 9.60 6.94
N PHE A 45 8.41 8.64 6.03
CA PHE A 45 8.24 7.22 6.35
C PHE A 45 9.35 6.75 7.30
N LYS A 46 8.98 6.41 8.53
CA LYS A 46 9.91 5.87 9.54
C LYS A 46 10.04 4.35 9.51
N THR A 47 9.11 3.66 8.84
CA THR A 47 9.05 2.20 8.88
C THR A 47 8.60 1.63 7.55
N MET A 48 9.11 0.44 7.23
CA MET A 48 8.63 -0.40 6.13
C MET A 48 8.19 -1.74 6.69
N SER A 49 7.06 -2.28 6.21
CA SER A 49 6.55 -3.57 6.65
C SER A 49 6.40 -4.53 5.47
N VAL A 50 6.67 -5.81 5.72
CA VAL A 50 6.44 -6.91 4.79
C VAL A 50 5.23 -7.68 5.29
N TYR A 51 4.25 -7.87 4.40
CA TYR A 51 3.01 -8.58 4.70
C TYR A 51 2.85 -9.80 3.81
N ALA A 52 2.24 -10.86 4.34
CA ALA A 52 1.60 -11.89 3.54
C ALA A 52 0.12 -11.56 3.40
N LEU A 53 -0.40 -11.71 2.18
CA LEU A 53 -1.82 -11.56 1.90
C LEU A 53 -2.42 -12.94 1.68
N GLU A 54 -3.49 -13.24 2.40
CA GLU A 54 -4.37 -14.38 2.17
C GLU A 54 -5.73 -13.85 1.72
N SER A 55 -6.25 -14.37 0.61
CA SER A 55 -7.56 -13.98 0.08
C SER A 55 -8.54 -15.15 0.21
N THR A 56 -9.60 -14.95 0.97
CA THR A 56 -10.69 -15.92 1.17
C THR A 56 -12.00 -15.31 0.70
N GLY A 57 -12.33 -15.51 -0.58
CA GLY A 57 -13.49 -14.87 -1.22
C GLY A 57 -13.31 -13.35 -1.27
N ASP A 58 -14.25 -12.61 -0.67
CA ASP A 58 -14.24 -11.14 -0.62
C ASP A 58 -13.41 -10.58 0.54
N HIS A 59 -12.80 -11.45 1.36
CA HIS A 59 -12.00 -11.05 2.50
C HIS A 59 -10.50 -11.17 2.20
N VAL A 60 -9.77 -10.11 2.52
CA VAL A 60 -8.31 -10.10 2.52
C VAL A 60 -7.82 -10.10 3.96
N ILE A 61 -7.09 -11.15 4.34
CA ILE A 61 -6.39 -11.24 5.61
C ILE A 61 -4.94 -10.82 5.38
N VAL A 62 -4.48 -9.86 6.18
CA VAL A 62 -3.13 -9.29 6.07
C VAL A 62 -2.31 -9.70 7.28
N HIS A 63 -1.29 -10.52 7.06
CA HIS A 63 -0.38 -10.97 8.11
C HIS A 63 0.92 -10.16 8.08
N LEU A 64 1.22 -9.42 9.15
CA LEU A 64 2.52 -8.75 9.30
C LEU A 64 3.61 -9.79 9.52
N LEU A 65 4.53 -9.92 8.57
CA LEU A 65 5.67 -10.83 8.66
C LEU A 65 6.88 -10.15 9.31
N HIS A 66 7.11 -8.88 8.94
CA HIS A 66 8.26 -8.13 9.43
C HIS A 66 7.99 -6.62 9.36
N ARG A 67 8.57 -5.86 10.30
CA ARG A 67 8.61 -4.40 10.26
C ARG A 67 10.03 -3.94 10.53
N ALA A 68 10.57 -3.17 9.61
CA ALA A 68 11.87 -2.53 9.72
C ALA A 68 11.69 -1.03 10.01
N THR A 69 12.56 -0.49 10.85
CA THR A 69 12.73 0.97 10.97
C THR A 69 13.62 1.45 9.84
N LEU A 70 13.19 2.49 9.14
CA LEU A 70 13.97 3.17 8.12
C LEU A 70 14.82 4.23 8.80
N SER A 71 16.13 4.05 8.77
CA SER A 71 17.10 5.10 9.08
C SER A 71 17.69 5.60 7.76
N GLY A 72 17.47 6.87 7.42
CA GLY A 72 18.28 7.51 6.40
C GLY A 72 19.72 7.57 6.91
N ASN A 73 20.70 7.16 6.10
CA ASN A 73 22.08 7.57 6.36
C ASN A 73 22.14 9.07 6.01
N GLU A 74 22.39 9.92 6.99
CA GLU A 74 22.76 11.32 6.78
C GLU A 74 24.12 11.44 6.07
#